data_AF-A0A1Y1KCB0-F1
#
_entry.id   AF-A0A1Y1KCB0-F1
#
_cell.length_a   1.000
_cell.length_b   1.000
_cell.length_c   1.000
_cell.angle_alpha   90.00
_cell.angle_beta   90.00
_cell.angle_gamma   90.00
#
_symmetry.space_group_name_H-M   'P 1'
#
loop_
_entity.id
_entity.type
_entity.pdbx_description
1 polymer ?
#
loop_
_entity_poly.entity_id
_entity_poly.type
_entity_poly.pdbx_seq_one_letter_code
_entity_poly.pdbx_strand_id
1 'polypeptide(L)'
;MDYKTKCLFLTFLLISHIKYGESLQCYTCSSPEALICGNDFSPSKALAVPCAGSESVCIKGKSRVGGDIVVTRTCGTQSSCQLFETCQVCTTDKCNSSTSLKFHLMLLPLVGLTIIKSFF
;
A
#
# COMPACT_ATOMS: atom_id res chain seq x y z
N MET A 1 0.01 -19.45 -39.31
CA MET A 1 -0.53 -19.47 -37.94
C MET A 1 -2.00 -19.83 -38.01
N ASP A 2 -2.37 -21.02 -37.54
CA ASP A 2 -3.73 -21.56 -37.55
C ASP A 2 -4.66 -20.69 -36.68
N TYR A 3 -5.96 -20.65 -36.99
CA TYR A 3 -6.96 -19.94 -36.18
C TYR A 3 -7.01 -20.43 -34.74
N LYS A 4 -6.71 -21.72 -34.51
CA LYS A 4 -6.57 -22.31 -33.16
C LYS A 4 -5.44 -21.66 -32.38
N THR A 5 -4.27 -21.49 -33.01
CA THR A 5 -3.10 -20.85 -32.41
C THR A 5 -3.38 -19.37 -32.10
N LYS A 6 -4.10 -18.67 -33.00
CA LYS A 6 -4.51 -17.28 -32.77
C LYS A 6 -5.48 -17.15 -31.59
N CYS A 7 -6.48 -18.04 -31.48
CA CYS A 7 -7.41 -18.04 -30.36
C CYS A 7 -6.70 -18.30 -29.03
N LEU A 8 -5.79 -19.28 -28.99
CA LEU A 8 -5.03 -19.63 -27.79
C LEU A 8 -4.15 -18.48 -27.31
N PHE A 9 -3.51 -17.76 -28.24
CA PHE A 9 -2.70 -16.59 -27.93
C PHE A 9 -3.58 -15.44 -27.39
N LEU A 10 -4.75 -15.22 -27.99
CA LEU A 10 -5.69 -14.18 -27.57
C LEU A 10 -6.25 -14.45 -26.16
N THR A 11 -6.61 -15.69 -25.84
CA THR A 11 -7.07 -16.06 -24.49
C THR A 11 -5.95 -15.93 -23.46
N PHE A 12 -4.71 -16.30 -23.79
CA PHE A 12 -3.59 -16.14 -22.87
C PHE A 12 -3.32 -14.66 -22.55
N LEU A 13 -3.38 -13.78 -23.56
CA LEU A 13 -3.29 -12.34 -23.36
C LEU A 13 -4.42 -11.81 -22.47
N LEU A 14 -5.66 -12.20 -22.73
CA LEU A 14 -6.81 -11.77 -21.92
C LEU A 14 -6.68 -12.21 -20.45
N ILE A 15 -6.23 -13.45 -20.20
CA ILE A 15 -6.03 -13.97 -18.84
C ILE A 15 -4.92 -13.22 -18.11
N SER A 16 -3.86 -12.81 -18.82
CA SER A 16 -2.75 -12.05 -18.21
C SER A 16 -3.16 -10.65 -17.70
N HIS A 17 -4.30 -10.13 -18.17
CA HIS A 17 -4.86 -8.86 -17.70
C HIS A 17 -5.84 -9.01 -16.53
N ILE A 18 -6.18 -10.23 -16.13
CA ILE A 18 -7.02 -10.46 -14.96
C ILE A 18 -6.18 -10.14 -13.72
N LYS A 19 -6.43 -8.98 -13.12
CA LYS A 19 -5.91 -8.67 -11.78
C LYS A 19 -6.76 -9.41 -10.75
N TYR A 20 -6.12 -10.17 -9.87
CA TYR A 20 -6.78 -10.70 -8.68
C TYR A 20 -7.26 -9.52 -7.83
N GLY A 21 -8.58 -9.44 -7.62
CA GLY A 21 -9.21 -8.41 -6.80
C GLY A 21 -9.13 -8.78 -5.33
N GLU A 22 -7.94 -8.71 -4.73
CA GLU A 22 -7.81 -8.77 -3.27
C GLU A 22 -8.11 -7.40 -2.68
N SER A 23 -8.82 -7.37 -1.54
CA SER A 23 -9.04 -6.13 -0.82
C SER A 23 -7.77 -5.73 -0.07
N LEU A 24 -7.43 -4.44 -0.14
CA LEU A 24 -6.33 -3.83 0.61
C LEU A 24 -6.46 -4.17 2.10
N GLN A 25 -5.38 -4.60 2.75
CA GLN A 25 -5.35 -4.83 4.19
C GLN A 25 -4.58 -3.72 4.91
N CYS A 26 -5.10 -3.19 6.01
CA CYS A 26 -4.41 -2.16 6.79
C CYS A 26 -4.44 -2.49 8.29
N TYR A 27 -3.44 -1.99 9.03
CA TYR A 27 -3.51 -2.03 10.49
C TYR A 27 -4.55 -1.05 11.00
N THR A 28 -5.32 -1.49 11.98
CA THR A 28 -6.37 -0.74 12.66
C THR A 28 -6.08 -0.66 14.14
N CYS A 29 -5.84 0.55 14.65
CA CYS A 29 -5.68 0.80 16.06
C CYS A 29 -5.72 2.31 16.36
N SER A 30 -6.07 2.69 17.58
CA SER A 30 -5.97 4.06 18.07
C SER A 30 -5.44 4.07 19.50
N SER A 31 -4.35 4.79 19.76
CA SER A 31 -3.79 4.94 21.10
C SER A 31 -2.95 6.20 21.21
N PRO A 32 -2.70 6.70 22.44
CA PRO A 32 -1.61 7.65 22.70
C PRO A 32 -0.29 7.23 22.03
N GLU A 33 0.52 8.21 21.64
CA GLU A 33 1.78 7.99 20.89
C GLU A 33 2.80 7.12 21.63
N ALA A 34 2.78 7.11 22.96
CA ALA A 34 3.66 6.27 23.79
C ALA A 34 3.21 4.79 23.88
N LEU A 35 2.10 4.42 23.22
CA LEU A 35 1.47 3.12 23.33
C LEU A 35 1.43 2.37 21.98
N ILE A 36 0.55 1.38 21.88
CA ILE A 36 0.48 0.32 20.85
C ILE A 36 0.55 0.85 19.41
N CYS A 37 -0.08 2.00 19.11
CA CYS A 37 -0.18 2.57 17.77
C CYS A 37 0.92 3.56 17.38
N GLY A 38 1.80 3.86 18.34
CA GLY A 38 2.80 4.91 18.30
C GLY A 38 3.89 4.75 17.23
N ASN A 39 5.04 5.39 17.48
CA ASN A 39 6.19 5.27 16.60
C ASN A 39 6.87 3.90 16.75
N ASP A 40 6.93 3.36 17.98
CA ASP A 40 7.38 1.99 18.27
C ASP A 40 6.27 0.97 18.01
N PHE A 41 5.75 1.00 16.78
CA PHE A 41 4.66 0.16 16.37
C PHE A 41 5.09 -1.30 16.29
N SER A 42 4.39 -2.14 17.03
CA SER A 42 4.57 -3.59 16.99
C SER A 42 3.42 -4.23 16.21
N PRO A 43 3.67 -4.74 14.99
CA PRO A 43 2.64 -5.36 14.16
C PRO A 43 1.88 -6.51 14.84
N SER A 44 2.51 -7.19 15.81
CA SER A 44 1.88 -8.27 16.58
C SER A 44 0.83 -7.80 17.58
N LYS A 45 0.81 -6.50 17.91
CA LYS A 45 -0.11 -5.90 18.89
C LYS A 45 -1.28 -5.16 18.23
N ALA A 46 -1.27 -5.01 16.91
CA ALA A 46 -2.30 -4.29 16.17
C ALA A 46 -2.96 -5.21 15.15
N LEU A 47 -4.29 -5.11 15.04
CA LEU A 47 -5.06 -5.95 14.14
C LEU A 47 -4.94 -5.41 12.70
N ALA A 48 -4.65 -6.30 11.74
CA ALA A 48 -4.80 -5.98 10.33
C ALA A 48 -6.16 -6.48 9.83
N VAL A 49 -6.91 -5.62 9.13
CA VAL A 49 -8.22 -5.95 8.59
C VAL A 49 -8.28 -5.62 7.09
N PRO A 50 -9.11 -6.32 6.31
CA PRO A 50 -9.41 -5.92 4.95
C PRO A 50 -10.22 -4.61 4.94
N CYS A 51 -9.88 -3.70 4.04
CA CYS A 51 -10.58 -2.44 3.84
C CYS A 51 -11.91 -2.66 3.11
N ALA A 52 -12.88 -1.80 3.38
CA ALA A 52 -14.22 -1.93 2.84
C ALA A 52 -14.42 -1.07 1.59
N GLY A 53 -15.01 -1.66 0.54
CA GLY A 53 -15.64 -0.95 -0.58
C GLY A 53 -14.79 0.14 -1.24
N SER A 54 -14.99 1.39 -0.79
CA SER A 54 -14.35 2.61 -1.32
C SER A 54 -13.03 2.99 -0.65
N GLU A 55 -12.64 2.29 0.42
CA GLU A 55 -11.39 2.55 1.14
C GLU A 55 -10.21 1.99 0.35
N SER A 56 -9.41 2.90 -0.23
CA SER A 56 -8.33 2.56 -1.16
C SER A 56 -6.94 2.86 -0.60
N VAL A 57 -6.84 3.36 0.63
CA VAL A 57 -5.57 3.69 1.27
C VAL A 57 -5.53 3.22 2.73
N CYS A 58 -4.33 2.86 3.18
CA CYS A 58 -4.02 2.79 4.60
C CYS A 58 -3.56 4.15 5.09
N ILE A 59 -4.06 4.54 6.26
CA ILE A 59 -3.79 5.83 6.90
C ILE A 59 -3.02 5.58 8.20
N LYS A 60 -2.05 6.46 8.46
CA LYS A 60 -1.44 6.69 9.77
C LYS A 60 -1.55 8.18 10.08
N GLY A 61 -2.45 8.53 10.99
CA GLY A 61 -2.73 9.90 11.38
C GLY A 61 -2.37 10.18 12.84
N LYS A 62 -2.10 11.44 13.16
CA LYS A 62 -1.98 11.94 14.55
C LYS A 62 -2.90 13.13 14.77
N SER A 63 -3.56 13.16 15.92
CA SER A 63 -4.39 14.28 16.37
C SER A 63 -4.22 14.50 17.86
N ARG A 64 -4.46 15.73 18.36
CA ARG A 64 -4.49 16.01 19.79
C ARG A 64 -5.88 15.82 20.37
N VAL A 65 -5.99 15.04 21.45
CA VAL A 65 -7.22 14.85 22.22
C VAL A 65 -6.90 15.09 23.69
N GLY A 66 -7.50 16.11 24.30
CA GLY A 66 -7.24 16.43 25.72
C GLY A 66 -5.80 16.89 26.02
N GLY A 67 -5.05 17.35 25.01
CA GLY A 67 -3.64 17.73 25.13
C GLY A 67 -2.66 16.63 24.77
N ASP A 68 -3.10 15.38 24.72
CA ASP A 68 -2.27 14.22 24.35
C ASP A 68 -2.31 13.94 22.85
N ILE A 69 -1.18 13.49 22.30
CA ILE A 69 -1.08 13.06 20.90
C ILE A 69 -1.57 11.62 20.79
N VAL A 70 -2.64 11.42 20.01
CA VAL A 70 -3.20 10.11 19.67
C VAL A 70 -2.79 9.75 18.26
N VAL A 71 -2.22 8.56 18.08
CA VAL A 71 -1.89 7.97 16.78
C VAL A 71 -2.98 7.00 16.39
N THR A 72 -3.55 7.19 15.21
CA THR A 72 -4.60 6.33 14.65
C THR A 72 -4.12 5.73 13.34
N ARG A 73 -4.32 4.42 13.19
CA ARG A 73 -4.07 3.66 11.97
C ARG A 73 -5.39 3.06 11.52
N THR A 74 -5.74 3.21 10.25
CA THR A 74 -7.02 2.73 9.72
C THR A 74 -7.01 2.60 8.19
N CYS A 75 -7.98 1.88 7.63
CA CYS A 75 -8.41 2.05 6.24
C CYS A 75 -9.12 3.41 6.07
N GLY A 76 -9.09 3.95 4.85
CA GLY A 76 -9.85 5.14 4.52
C GLY A 76 -9.68 5.56 3.06
N THR A 77 -10.05 6.80 2.77
CA THR A 77 -9.79 7.45 1.49
C THR A 77 -8.68 8.48 1.64
N GLN A 78 -8.14 8.96 0.52
CA GLN A 78 -7.13 10.01 0.55
C GLN A 78 -7.63 11.30 1.22
N SER A 79 -8.94 11.59 1.15
CA SER A 79 -9.54 12.77 1.80
C SER A 79 -9.70 12.61 3.31
N SER A 80 -9.86 11.39 3.84
CA SER A 80 -9.92 11.12 5.29
C SER A 80 -8.68 11.62 6.05
N CYS A 81 -7.57 11.80 5.34
CA CYS A 81 -6.32 12.35 5.85
C CYS A 81 -6.45 13.79 6.39
N GLN A 82 -7.46 14.55 5.92
CA GLN A 82 -7.73 15.93 6.36
C GLN A 82 -8.22 16.01 7.81
N LEU A 83 -8.62 14.88 8.42
CA LEU A 83 -9.11 14.81 9.80
C LEU A 83 -7.98 14.76 10.85
N PHE A 84 -6.72 14.68 10.41
CA PHE A 84 -5.56 14.55 11.29
C PHE A 84 -4.62 15.75 11.14
N GLU A 85 -3.95 16.13 12.23
CA GLU A 85 -2.93 17.19 12.21
C GLU A 85 -1.72 16.79 11.36
N THR A 86 -1.31 15.53 11.48
CA THR A 86 -0.30 14.92 10.61
C THR A 86 -0.84 13.61 10.08
N CYS A 87 -0.62 13.34 8.80
CA CYS A 87 -1.16 12.14 8.17
C CYS A 87 -0.25 11.61 7.06
N GLN A 88 -0.13 10.29 7.02
CA GLN A 88 0.59 9.53 6.00
C GLN A 88 -0.36 8.52 5.39
N VAL A 89 -0.39 8.47 4.06
CA VAL A 89 -1.22 7.54 3.28
C VAL A 89 -0.33 6.63 2.43
N CYS A 90 -0.78 5.40 2.23
CA CYS A 90 -0.12 4.44 1.34
C CYS A 90 -1.16 3.42 0.82
N THR A 91 -0.86 2.77 -0.32
CA THR A 91 -1.84 1.98 -1.10
C THR A 91 -1.49 0.49 -1.17
N THR A 92 -0.58 0.01 -0.33
CA THR A 92 -0.15 -1.40 -0.31
C THR A 92 -0.51 -2.06 1.01
N ASP A 93 -0.64 -3.38 1.02
CA ASP A 93 -1.05 -4.09 2.24
C ASP A 93 -0.13 -3.79 3.41
N LYS A 94 -0.75 -3.45 4.54
CA LYS A 94 -0.12 -3.31 5.85
C LYS A 94 1.00 -2.25 5.84
N CYS A 95 0.97 -1.35 4.86
CA CYS A 95 1.98 -0.31 4.64
C CYS A 95 1.98 0.75 5.75
N ASN A 96 0.82 0.95 6.39
CA ASN A 96 0.70 1.77 7.58
C ASN A 96 1.23 1.05 8.83
N SER A 97 2.26 0.21 8.71
CA SER A 97 3.11 -0.25 9.82
C SER A 97 4.30 0.66 10.04
N SER A 98 4.95 1.11 8.97
CA SER A 98 6.24 1.77 9.04
C SER A 98 6.16 3.24 9.50
N THR A 99 7.27 3.72 10.04
CA THR A 99 7.67 5.12 9.93
C THR A 99 8.13 5.36 8.50
N SER A 100 7.59 6.38 7.82
CA SER A 100 7.90 6.75 6.43
C SER A 100 9.41 6.79 6.14
N LEU A 101 10.00 5.68 5.69
CA LEU A 101 11.23 5.70 4.92
C LEU A 101 10.83 5.88 3.47
N LYS A 102 10.92 7.12 2.98
CA LYS A 102 10.82 7.44 1.56
C LYS A 102 12.02 6.79 0.85
N PHE A 103 11.92 5.49 0.51
CA PHE A 103 12.86 4.87 -0.40
C PHE A 103 12.54 5.38 -1.82
N HIS A 104 13.26 6.41 -2.24
CA HIS A 104 13.34 6.82 -3.64
C HIS A 104 14.08 5.71 -4.41
N LEU A 105 13.37 4.66 -4.82
CA LEU A 105 13.90 3.67 -5.75
C LEU A 105 13.85 4.24 -7.18
N MET A 106 14.66 5.27 -7.43
CA MET A 106 14.95 5.81 -8.77
C MET A 106 16.22 5.17 -9.37
N LEU A 107 16.44 3.88 -9.14
CA LEU A 107 17.55 3.16 -9.75
C LEU A 107 17.07 1.80 -10.24
N LEU A 108 16.53 1.78 -11.46
CA LEU A 108 16.74 0.77 -12.51
C LEU A 108 15.71 1.01 -13.63
N PRO A 109 16.17 1.45 -14.82
CA PRO A 109 16.66 0.45 -15.77
C PRO A 109 17.92 0.94 -16.52
N LEU A 110 19.10 0.70 -15.96
CA LEU A 110 20.36 0.78 -16.73
C LEU A 110 20.91 -0.59 -17.14
N VAL A 111 20.31 -1.69 -16.67
CA VAL A 111 20.77 -3.06 -17.00
C VAL A 111 20.09 -3.62 -18.27
N GLY A 112 18.99 -3.02 -18.73
CA GLY A 112 18.30 -3.46 -19.95
C GLY A 112 18.91 -2.97 -21.28
N LEU A 113 19.81 -1.97 -21.24
CA LEU A 113 20.36 -1.34 -22.45
C LEU A 113 21.70 -1.92 -22.91
N THR A 114 22.33 -2.81 -22.15
CA THR A 114 23.61 -3.43 -22.55
C THR A 114 23.46 -4.78 -23.27
N ILE A 115 22.28 -5.42 -23.23
CA ILE A 115 22.08 -6.73 -23.88
C ILE A 115 21.76 -6.61 -25.38
N ILE A 116 21.20 -5.48 -25.83
CA ILE A 116 20.80 -5.33 -27.25
C ILE A 116 22.00 -5.01 -28.16
N LYS A 117 23.10 -4.45 -27.63
CA LYS A 117 24.28 -4.11 -28.46
C LYS A 117 25.24 -5.28 -28.70
N SER A 118 24.97 -6.46 -28.17
CA SER A 118 25.79 -7.66 -28.41
C SER A 118 25.18 -8.64 -29.41
N PHE A 119 24.01 -8.33 -30.01
CA PHE A 119 23.32 -9.22 -30.95
C PHE A 119 22.97 -8.59 -32.31
N PHE A 120 23.52 -7.41 -32.64
CA PHE A 120 23.49 -6.83 -33.98
C PHE A 120 24.85 -6.26 -34.36
#